data_AF-A0A3S4IE70-F1
#
_entry.id   AF-A0A3S4IE70-F1
#
_cell.length_a   1.000
_cell.length_b   1.000
_cell.length_c   1.000
_cell.angle_alpha   90.00
_cell.angle_beta   90.00
_cell.angle_gamma   90.00
#
_symmetry.space_group_name_H-M   'P 1'
#
loop_
_entity.id
_entity.type
_entity.pdbx_description
1 polymer ?
#
loop_
_entity_poly.entity_id
_entity_poly.type
_entity_poly.pdbx_seq_one_letter_code
_entity_poly.pdbx_strand_id
1 'polypeptide(L)'
;MMNPLIIKLGGVLLDSEEALERLFTALVNYRESHQRPLVIVHGGGCVVDELMKGLNLPVKKERRPARDACRSDWHHYRRAGGNR
;
A
#
# COMPACT_ATOMS: atom_id res chain seq x y z
N MET A 1 -6.19 -0.88 -24.59
CA MET A 1 -6.60 -0.41 -23.25
C MET A 1 -5.48 -0.78 -22.29
N MET A 2 -4.83 0.19 -21.62
CA MET A 2 -3.75 -0.12 -20.68
C MET A 2 -4.35 -0.67 -19.39
N ASN A 3 -4.02 -1.91 -19.04
CA ASN A 3 -4.46 -2.57 -17.81
C ASN A 3 -3.31 -2.52 -16.79
N PRO A 4 -3.22 -1.50 -15.93
CA PRO A 4 -2.12 -1.38 -14.97
C PRO A 4 -2.12 -2.55 -13.97
N LEU A 5 -0.94 -2.88 -13.45
CA LEU A 5 -0.78 -3.77 -12.31
C LEU A 5 -0.71 -2.91 -11.05
N ILE A 6 -1.73 -3.00 -10.21
CA ILE A 6 -1.79 -2.28 -8.92
C ILE A 6 -1.23 -3.20 -7.83
N ILE A 7 -0.20 -2.73 -7.14
CA ILE A 7 0.49 -3.44 -6.06
C ILE A 7 0.26 -2.67 -4.77
N LYS A 8 -0.52 -3.26 -3.86
CA LYS A 8 -0.76 -2.66 -2.54
C LYS A 8 0.32 -3.10 -1.56
N LEU A 9 1.08 -2.15 -1.03
CA LEU A 9 2.08 -2.34 0.02
C LEU A 9 1.53 -1.90 1.38
N GLY A 10 1.87 -2.62 2.43
CA GLY A 10 1.47 -2.26 3.78
C GLY A 10 1.93 -3.28 4.82
N GLY A 11 1.62 -2.98 6.08
CA GLY A 11 2.10 -3.77 7.22
C GLY A 11 3.60 -3.60 7.44
N VAL A 12 4.19 -4.56 8.16
CA VAL A 12 5.58 -4.58 8.62
C VAL A 12 6.59 -4.56 7.46
N LEU A 13 6.15 -4.81 6.23
CA LEU A 13 7.00 -4.72 5.04
C LEU A 13 7.62 -3.32 4.87
N LEU A 14 6.91 -2.26 5.27
CA LEU A 14 7.43 -0.89 5.17
C LEU A 14 8.48 -0.56 6.24
N ASP A 15 8.61 -1.39 7.27
CA ASP A 15 9.55 -1.19 8.38
C ASP A 15 10.86 -2.00 8.17
N SER A 16 10.97 -2.76 7.07
CA SER A 16 12.15 -3.59 6.75
C SER A 16 12.84 -3.07 5.48
N GLU A 17 14.00 -2.44 5.66
CA GLU A 17 14.83 -1.94 4.55
C GLU A 17 15.22 -3.05 3.57
N GLU A 18 15.66 -4.21 4.08
CA GLU A 18 16.02 -5.37 3.25
C GLU A 18 14.84 -5.85 2.39
N ALA A 19 13.64 -5.93 2.98
CA ALA A 19 12.47 -6.38 2.24
C ALA A 19 12.02 -5.38 1.17
N LEU A 20 12.16 -4.08 1.44
CA LEU A 20 11.93 -3.02 0.46
C LEU A 20 12.95 -3.08 -0.68
N GLU A 21 14.24 -3.24 -0.38
CA GLU A 21 15.29 -3.34 -1.39
C GLU A 21 15.03 -4.51 -2.35
N ARG A 22 14.71 -5.68 -1.80
CA ARG A 22 14.36 -6.88 -2.59
C ARG A 22 13.09 -6.67 -3.43
N LEU A 23 12.08 -6.02 -2.86
CA LEU A 23 10.86 -5.69 -3.59
C LEU A 23 11.15 -4.75 -4.76
N PHE A 24 11.85 -3.64 -4.54
CA PHE A 24 12.14 -2.68 -5.59
C PHE A 24 13.04 -3.27 -6.67
N THR A 25 14.01 -4.12 -6.31
CA THR A 25 14.82 -4.88 -7.27
C THR A 25 13.93 -5.74 -8.18
N ALA A 26 12.99 -6.48 -7.60
CA ALA A 26 12.06 -7.29 -8.38
C ALA A 26 11.15 -6.44 -9.29
N LEU A 27 10.70 -5.26 -8.83
CA LEU A 27 9.87 -4.35 -9.62
C LEU A 27 10.65 -3.72 -10.79
N VAL A 28 11.94 -3.41 -10.61
CA VAL A 28 12.81 -2.95 -11.71
C VAL A 28 12.93 -4.05 -12.76
N ASN A 29 13.27 -5.28 -12.37
CA ASN A 29 13.37 -6.42 -13.29
C ASN A 29 12.04 -6.69 -14.04
N TYR A 30 10.90 -6.52 -13.37
CA TYR A 30 9.60 -6.64 -14.01
C TYR A 30 9.39 -5.58 -15.10
N ARG A 31 9.75 -4.32 -14.83
CA ARG A 31 9.60 -3.20 -15.77
C ARG A 31 10.50 -3.34 -17.00
N GLU A 32 11.66 -3.97 -16.87
CA GLU A 32 12.55 -4.23 -18.00
C GLU A 32 11.98 -5.29 -18.96
N SER A 33 11.25 -6.27 -18.41
CA SER A 33 10.71 -7.40 -19.17
C SER A 33 9.24 -7.22 -19.60
N HIS A 34 8.51 -6.26 -19.01
CA HIS A 34 7.08 -6.05 -19.25
C HIS A 34 6.75 -4.58 -19.48
N GLN A 35 6.00 -4.30 -20.54
CA GLN A 35 5.46 -2.96 -20.82
C GLN A 35 4.19 -2.62 -20.01
N ARG A 36 3.71 -3.55 -19.18
CA ARG A 36 2.49 -3.35 -18.38
C ARG A 36 2.76 -2.26 -17.33
N PRO A 37 2.00 -1.16 -17.30
CA PRO A 37 2.19 -0.10 -16.31
C PRO A 37 2.04 -0.63 -14.89
N LEU A 38 2.93 -0.22 -13.99
CA LEU A 38 2.85 -0.54 -12.56
C LEU A 38 2.34 0.67 -11.78
N VAL A 39 1.47 0.42 -10.79
CA VAL A 39 1.00 1.41 -9.83
C VAL A 39 1.18 0.84 -8.43
N ILE A 40 1.90 1.55 -7.57
CA ILE A 40 2.07 1.16 -6.16
C ILE A 40 1.09 1.98 -5.32
N VAL A 41 0.36 1.30 -4.44
CA VAL A 41 -0.49 1.93 -3.42
C VAL A 41 0.04 1.51 -2.07
N HIS A 42 0.41 2.42 -1.19
CA HIS A 42 0.90 2.06 0.14
C HIS A 42 -0.01 2.60 1.25
N GLY A 43 -0.10 1.86 2.35
CA GLY A 43 -0.68 2.38 3.59
C GLY A 43 0.28 3.36 4.29
N GLY A 44 -0.26 4.14 5.23
CA GLY A 44 0.53 5.05 6.10
C GLY A 44 0.32 4.79 7.59
N GLY A 45 -0.28 3.66 7.97
CA GLY A 45 -0.77 3.42 9.34
C GLY A 45 0.30 3.56 10.42
N CYS A 46 1.50 3.00 10.19
CA CYS A 46 2.62 3.07 11.15
C CYS A 46 3.06 4.52 11.41
N VAL A 47 3.32 5.28 10.33
CA VAL A 47 3.71 6.70 10.41
C VAL A 47 2.61 7.54 11.07
N VAL A 48 1.34 7.25 10.77
CA VAL A 48 0.20 7.92 11.42
C VAL A 48 0.15 7.60 12.91
N ASP A 49 0.37 6.35 13.31
CA ASP A 49 0.40 5.95 14.72
C ASP A 49 1.52 6.67 15.49
N GLU A 50 2.73 6.76 14.91
CA GLU A 50 3.87 7.46 15.49
C GLU A 50 3.59 8.97 15.66
N LEU A 51 3.02 9.61 14.63
CA LEU A 51 2.62 11.01 14.69
C LEU A 51 1.58 11.26 15.79
N MET A 52 0.53 10.43 15.85
CA MET A 52 -0.54 10.58 16.83
C MET A 52 -0.04 10.36 18.26
N LYS A 53 0.92 9.45 18.44
CA LYS A 53 1.63 9.25 19.70
C LYS A 53 2.41 10.51 20.10
N GLY A 54 3.15 11.12 19.17
CA GLY A 54 3.87 12.38 19.41
C GLY A 54 2.96 13.56 19.76
N LEU A 55 1.75 13.58 19.19
CA LEU A 55 0.73 14.60 19.47
C LEU A 55 -0.13 14.27 20.72
N ASN A 56 0.11 13.14 21.38
CA ASN A 56 -0.69 12.63 22.49
C ASN A 56 -2.20 12.54 22.18
N LEU A 57 -2.53 12.21 20.92
CA LEU A 57 -3.90 12.08 20.44
C LEU A 57 -4.34 10.61 20.47
N PRO A 58 -5.57 10.30 20.93
CA PRO A 58 -6.05 8.93 20.97
C PRO A 58 -6.31 8.39 19.56
N VAL A 59 -5.74 7.22 19.25
CA VAL A 59 -5.99 6.50 18.00
C VAL A 59 -7.00 5.37 18.23
N LYS A 60 -8.14 5.43 17.55
CA LYS A 60 -9.10 4.32 17.52
C LYS A 60 -8.91 3.50 16.24
N LYS A 61 -8.21 2.37 16.35
CA LYS A 61 -8.08 1.42 15.24
C LYS A 61 -9.37 0.62 15.05
N GLU A 62 -9.95 0.73 13.87
CA GLU A 62 -11.02 -0.17 13.45
C GLU A 62 -10.42 -1.54 13.11
N ARG A 63 -10.68 -2.55 13.95
CA ARG A 63 -10.22 -3.93 13.70
C ARG A 63 -11.07 -4.54 12.59
N ARG A 64 -10.56 -4.50 11.36
CA ARG A 64 -11.12 -5.28 10.25
C ARG A 64 -10.36 -6.61 10.14
N PRO A 65 -11.03 -7.75 9.85
CA PRO A 65 -10.34 -9.00 9.57
C PRO A 65 -9.28 -8.80 8.49
N ALA A 66 -8.10 -9.40 8.62
CA ALA A 66 -6.99 -9.21 7.68
C ALA A 66 -7.36 -9.51 6.21
N ARG A 67 -8.35 -10.40 6.02
CA ARG A 67 -8.93 -10.78 4.72
C ARG A 67 -9.69 -9.62 4.05
N ASP A 68 -10.28 -8.75 4.86
CA ASP A 68 -11.16 -7.67 4.41
C ASP A 68 -10.41 -6.36 4.20
N ALA A 69 -9.27 -6.15 4.88
CA ALA A 69 -8.48 -4.91 4.79
C ALA A 69 -7.96 -4.62 3.37
N CYS A 70 -7.56 -5.65 2.61
CA CYS A 70 -7.14 -5.46 1.22
C CYS A 70 -8.33 -5.13 0.30
N ARG A 71 -9.46 -5.81 0.52
CA ARG A 71 -10.67 -5.65 -0.29
C ARG A 71 -11.37 -4.32 -0.04
N SER A 72 -11.46 -3.87 1.22
CA SER A 72 -12.11 -2.61 1.59
C SER A 72 -11.37 -1.40 1.07
N ASP A 73 -10.04 -1.42 1.06
CA ASP A 73 -9.24 -0.31 0.53
C ASP A 73 -9.35 -0.21 -0.99
N TRP A 74 -9.43 -1.35 -1.67
CA TRP A 74 -9.75 -1.41 -3.10
C TRP A 74 -11.16 -0.90 -3.40
N HIS A 75 -12.16 -1.28 -2.60
CA HIS A 75 -13.52 -0.75 -2.72
C HIS A 75 -13.59 0.76 -2.43
N HIS A 76 -12.81 1.25 -1.47
CA HIS A 76 -12.71 2.68 -1.17
C HIS A 76 -12.03 3.45 -2.31
N TYR A 77 -10.91 2.95 -2.86
CA TYR A 77 -10.25 3.51 -4.04
C TYR A 77 -11.21 3.59 -5.24
N ARG A 78 -11.98 2.52 -5.49
CA ARG A 78 -12.97 2.48 -6.57
C ARG A 78 -14.11 3.47 -6.35
N ARG A 79 -14.53 3.72 -5.10
CA ARG A 79 -15.54 4.75 -4.75
C ARG A 79 -14.99 6.17 -4.79
N ALA A 80 -13.72 6.37 -4.43
CA ALA A 80 -13.05 7.66 -4.46
C ALA A 80 -12.77 8.17 -5.88
N GLY A 81 -13.15 7.41 -6.91
CA GLY A 81 -13.05 7.84 -8.30
C GLY A 81 -11.66 7.67 -8.91
N GLY A 82 -10.84 6.73 -8.41
CA GLY A 82 -9.49 6.41 -8.90
C GLY A 82 -9.43 5.81 -10.32
N ASN A 83 -10.33 6.21 -11.20
CA ASN A 83 -10.35 5.81 -12.61
C ASN A 83 -10.80 6.97 -13.52
N ARG A 84 -10.59 8.22 -13.10
CA ARG A 84 -10.71 9.41 -13.97
C ARG A 84 -9.33 9.87 -14.40
#